data_AF-A0A5C6P837-F1
#
_entry.id   AF-A0A5C6P837-F1
#
_cell.length_a   1.000
_cell.length_b   1.000
_cell.length_c   1.000
_cell.angle_alpha   90.00
_cell.angle_beta   90.00
_cell.angle_gamma   90.00
#
_symmetry.space_group_name_H-M   'P 1'
#
loop_
_entity.id
_entity.type
_entity.pdbx_description
1 polymer ?
#
loop_
_entity_poly.entity_id
_entity_poly.type
_entity_poly.pdbx_seq_one_letter_code
_entity_poly.pdbx_strand_id
1 'polypeptide(L)'
;MHSMIQTQDTTKKKPNTITLYNTTKCGVDVMDRMVREYTVRAGTRHWPVAVFYNMIDMAALNSHVLYQLCTGRQERRVDFLLELARELAQTHVGSASFLQTQVLYQRPGFCAGS
;
A
#
# COMPACT_ATOMS: atom_id res chain seq x y z
N MET A 1 -38.95 -11.36 31.21
CA MET A 1 -39.38 -11.34 29.80
C MET A 1 -38.17 -11.69 28.94
N HIS A 2 -38.20 -12.80 28.20
CA HIS A 2 -37.10 -13.14 27.27
C HIS A 2 -37.40 -12.55 25.89
N SER A 3 -36.45 -11.81 25.31
CA SER A 3 -36.56 -11.26 23.96
C SER A 3 -36.51 -12.39 22.93
N MET A 4 -37.49 -12.43 22.02
CA MET A 4 -37.53 -13.40 20.92
C MET A 4 -36.38 -13.09 19.95
N ILE A 5 -35.47 -14.06 19.77
CA ILE A 5 -34.34 -13.94 18.87
C ILE A 5 -34.84 -14.23 17.44
N GLN A 6 -34.73 -13.23 16.56
CA GLN A 6 -35.05 -13.40 15.14
C GLN A 6 -33.95 -14.21 14.44
N THR A 7 -34.35 -15.28 13.75
CA THR A 7 -33.47 -16.17 13.00
C THR A 7 -33.71 -16.04 11.50
N GLN A 8 -32.67 -16.15 10.69
CA GLN A 8 -32.81 -16.20 9.23
C GLN A 8 -33.39 -17.53 8.78
N ASP A 9 -34.23 -17.50 7.74
CA ASP A 9 -34.92 -18.67 7.17
C ASP A 9 -33.99 -19.52 6.28
N THR A 10 -32.78 -19.75 6.78
CA THR A 10 -31.76 -20.61 6.17
C THR A 10 -31.74 -21.94 6.89
N THR A 11 -31.28 -23.01 6.24
CA THR A 11 -31.22 -24.38 6.81
C THR A 11 -30.50 -24.45 8.17
N LYS A 12 -29.62 -23.48 8.46
CA LYS A 12 -28.82 -23.40 9.68
C LYS A 12 -29.49 -22.59 10.81
N LYS A 13 -30.65 -21.95 10.59
CA LYS A 13 -31.43 -21.13 11.55
C LYS A 13 -30.57 -20.25 12.46
N LYS A 14 -29.58 -19.55 11.87
CA LYS A 14 -28.69 -18.67 12.64
C LYS A 14 -29.44 -17.40 13.06
N PRO A 15 -29.25 -16.92 14.30
CA PRO A 15 -29.71 -15.59 14.72
C PRO A 15 -29.22 -14.50 13.77
N ASN A 16 -30.08 -13.54 13.45
CA ASN A 16 -29.77 -12.42 12.56
C ASN A 16 -28.50 -11.67 13.02
N THR A 17 -28.34 -11.49 14.32
CA THR A 17 -27.17 -10.85 14.95
C THR A 17 -25.86 -11.55 14.60
N ILE A 18 -25.86 -12.89 14.58
CA ILE A 18 -24.67 -13.69 14.26
C ILE A 18 -24.34 -13.57 12.77
N THR A 19 -25.35 -13.57 11.90
CA THR A 19 -25.10 -13.38 10.47
C THR A 19 -24.54 -11.99 10.20
N LEU A 20 -25.14 -10.94 10.76
CA LEU A 20 -24.69 -9.56 10.61
C LEU A 20 -23.25 -9.37 11.09
N TYR A 21 -22.91 -9.92 12.26
CA TYR A 21 -21.54 -9.90 12.78
C TYR A 21 -20.56 -10.59 11.82
N ASN A 22 -20.92 -11.78 11.32
CA ASN A 22 -20.03 -12.51 10.43
C ASN A 22 -19.83 -11.82 9.08
N THR A 23 -20.79 -11.03 8.59
CA THR A 23 -20.64 -10.26 7.35
C THR A 23 -19.69 -9.07 7.48
N THR A 24 -19.51 -8.50 8.68
CA THR A 24 -18.72 -7.28 8.88
C THR A 24 -17.37 -7.53 9.57
N LYS A 25 -17.23 -8.61 10.35
CA LYS A 25 -16.03 -8.86 11.18
C LYS A 25 -14.73 -9.08 10.39
N CYS A 26 -14.80 -9.44 9.11
CA CYS A 26 -13.63 -9.85 8.33
C CYS A 26 -12.86 -8.70 7.68
N GLY A 27 -13.30 -7.44 7.84
CA GLY A 27 -12.68 -6.29 7.15
C GLY A 27 -11.17 -6.15 7.42
N VAL A 28 -10.77 -6.31 8.69
CA VAL A 28 -9.35 -6.24 9.09
C VAL A 28 -8.54 -7.40 8.52
N ASP A 29 -9.08 -8.62 8.55
CA ASP A 29 -8.40 -9.80 8.01
C ASP A 29 -8.20 -9.71 6.49
N VAL A 30 -9.20 -9.18 5.78
CA VAL A 30 -9.12 -8.93 4.34
C VAL A 30 -8.06 -7.87 4.04
N MET A 31 -8.02 -6.78 4.82
CA MET A 31 -6.99 -5.75 4.69
C MET A 31 -5.59 -6.31 4.96
N ASP A 32 -5.40 -7.09 6.03
CA ASP A 32 -4.10 -7.71 6.35
C ASP A 32 -3.63 -8.62 5.22
N ARG A 33 -4.55 -9.43 4.65
CA ARG A 33 -4.26 -10.25 3.48
C ARG A 33 -3.83 -9.42 2.28
N MET A 34 -4.53 -8.33 1.99
CA MET A 34 -4.19 -7.43 0.88
C MET A 34 -2.82 -6.79 1.11
N VAL A 35 -2.55 -6.24 2.29
CA VAL A 35 -1.25 -5.63 2.62
C VAL A 35 -0.11 -6.62 2.42
N ARG A 36 -0.28 -7.87 2.87
CA ARG A 36 0.75 -8.91 2.72
C ARG A 36 1.11 -9.26 1.27
N GLU A 37 0.18 -9.08 0.33
CA GLU A 37 0.42 -9.39 -1.10
C GLU A 37 1.43 -8.44 -1.74
N TYR A 38 1.40 -7.16 -1.35
CA TYR A 38 2.32 -6.12 -1.83
C TYR A 38 2.84 -5.33 -0.64
N THR A 39 3.86 -5.88 0.01
CA THR A 39 4.47 -5.29 1.21
C THR A 39 5.88 -4.76 0.93
N VAL A 40 6.21 -3.62 1.50
CA VAL A 40 7.59 -3.06 1.49
C VAL A 40 8.42 -3.53 2.69
N ARG A 41 7.87 -4.41 3.54
CA ARG A 41 8.54 -4.87 4.75
C ARG A 41 9.83 -5.62 4.41
N ALA A 42 10.93 -5.13 4.96
CA ALA A 42 12.22 -5.81 4.98
C ALA A 42 12.55 -6.30 6.40
N GLY A 43 13.37 -7.35 6.50
CA GLY A 43 13.91 -7.80 7.78
C GLY A 43 14.71 -6.69 8.46
N THR A 44 14.25 -6.22 9.62
CA THR A 44 14.88 -5.13 10.38
C THR A 44 14.97 -5.46 11.86
N ARG A 45 16.04 -4.99 12.51
CA ARG A 45 16.23 -5.08 13.97
C ARG A 45 15.69 -3.85 14.72
N HIS A 46 15.28 -2.82 13.99
CA HIS A 46 14.74 -1.59 14.55
C HIS A 46 13.22 -1.59 14.43
N TRP A 47 12.52 -1.80 15.55
CA TRP A 47 11.05 -1.83 15.59
C TRP A 47 10.39 -0.57 14.98
N PRO A 48 10.93 0.67 15.12
CA PRO A 48 10.29 1.84 14.51
C PRO A 48 10.26 1.76 12.99
N VAL A 49 11.30 1.19 12.39
CA VAL A 49 11.39 0.98 10.94
C VAL A 49 10.35 -0.04 10.48
N ALA A 50 10.12 -1.10 11.26
CA ALA A 50 9.07 -2.07 10.95
C ALA A 50 7.67 -1.42 10.99
N VAL A 51 7.42 -0.54 11.96
CA VAL A 51 6.18 0.23 12.03
C VAL A 51 6.05 1.16 10.83
N PHE A 52 7.14 1.83 10.43
CA PHE A 52 7.14 2.69 9.26
C PHE A 52 6.78 1.94 7.97
N TYR A 53 7.32 0.73 7.76
CA TYR A 53 6.91 -0.11 6.63
C TYR A 53 5.42 -0.44 6.63
N ASN A 54 4.85 -0.75 7.80
CA ASN A 54 3.41 -0.98 7.91
C ASN A 54 2.60 0.28 7.54
N MET A 55 3.08 1.47 7.93
CA MET A 55 2.42 2.73 7.56
C MET A 55 2.42 2.95 6.04
N ILE A 56 3.55 2.65 5.36
CA ILE A 56 3.64 2.75 3.90
C ILE A 56 2.65 1.80 3.23
N ASP A 57 2.61 0.53 3.65
CA ASP A 57 1.72 -0.46 3.04
C ASP A 57 0.24 -0.07 3.20
N MET A 58 -0.15 0.42 4.38
CA MET A 58 -1.51 0.91 4.62
C MET A 58 -1.83 2.16 3.81
N ALA A 59 -0.90 3.12 3.74
CA ALA A 59 -1.08 4.35 2.97
C ALA A 59 -1.28 4.05 1.49
N ALA A 60 -0.48 3.14 0.92
CA ALA A 60 -0.56 2.75 -0.48
C ALA A 60 -1.87 2.01 -0.82
N LEU A 61 -2.36 1.15 0.10
CA LEU A 61 -3.66 0.50 -0.06
C LEU A 61 -4.80 1.53 0.00
N ASN A 62 -4.77 2.43 0.98
CA ASN A 62 -5.79 3.47 1.15
C ASN A 62 -5.82 4.43 -0.04
N SER A 63 -4.65 4.83 -0.57
CA SER A 63 -4.58 5.69 -1.75
C SER A 63 -5.14 4.99 -2.99
N HIS A 64 -4.91 3.69 -3.15
CA HIS A 64 -5.48 2.92 -4.26
C HIS A 64 -7.01 2.87 -4.19
N VAL A 65 -7.57 2.56 -3.01
CA VAL A 65 -9.02 2.56 -2.80
C VAL A 65 -9.62 3.94 -3.09
N LEU A 66 -9.00 5.00 -2.56
CA LEU A 66 -9.45 6.37 -2.80
C LEU A 66 -9.41 6.74 -4.28
N TYR A 67 -8.32 6.39 -4.98
CA TYR A 67 -8.18 6.63 -6.41
C TYR A 67 -9.29 5.95 -7.23
N GLN A 68 -9.60 4.68 -6.93
CA GLN A 68 -10.69 3.98 -7.61
C GLN A 68 -12.05 4.61 -7.33
N LEU A 69 -12.31 5.05 -6.09
CA LEU A 69 -13.56 5.72 -5.71
C LEU A 69 -13.72 7.09 -6.39
N CYS A 70 -12.65 7.87 -6.47
CA CYS A 70 -12.69 9.22 -7.05
C CYS A 70 -12.72 9.22 -8.58
N THR A 71 -12.04 8.28 -9.23
CA THR A 71 -11.95 8.23 -10.70
C THR A 71 -12.96 7.30 -11.34
N GLY A 72 -13.56 6.39 -10.58
CA GLY A 72 -14.40 5.30 -11.10
C GLY A 72 -13.63 4.27 -11.92
N ARG A 73 -12.30 4.36 -12.01
CA ARG A 73 -11.46 3.44 -12.77
C ARG A 73 -11.14 2.21 -11.94
N GLN A 74 -11.28 1.04 -12.55
CA GLN A 74 -10.81 -0.22 -11.98
C GLN A 74 -9.43 -0.54 -12.56
N GLU A 75 -8.40 -0.20 -11.80
CA GLU A 75 -7.01 -0.47 -12.13
C GLU A 75 -6.47 -1.60 -11.26
N ARG A 76 -5.57 -2.44 -11.81
CA ARG A 76 -4.89 -3.46 -11.01
C ARG A 76 -3.96 -2.78 -10.02
N ARG A 77 -3.96 -3.24 -8.77
CA ARG A 77 -3.13 -2.65 -7.71
C ARG A 77 -1.64 -2.57 -8.05
N VAL A 78 -1.09 -3.53 -8.77
CA VAL A 78 0.33 -3.51 -9.19
C VAL A 78 0.64 -2.33 -10.09
N ASP A 79 -0.23 -2.05 -11.06
CA ASP A 79 -0.02 -0.95 -12.00
C ASP A 79 -0.05 0.39 -11.26
N PHE A 80 -1.02 0.56 -10.35
CA PHE A 80 -1.11 1.73 -9.49
C PHE A 80 0.13 1.92 -8.62
N LEU A 81 0.65 0.85 -8.01
CA LEU A 81 1.84 0.91 -7.15
C LEU A 81 3.11 1.23 -7.95
N LEU A 82 3.25 0.69 -9.16
CA LEU A 82 4.38 1.00 -10.04
C LEU A 82 4.36 2.48 -10.44
N GLU A 83 3.19 3.00 -10.80
CA GLU A 83 3.04 4.40 -11.17
C GLU A 83 3.29 5.33 -9.98
N LEU A 84 2.73 5.00 -8.82
CA LEU A 84 3.00 5.72 -7.56
C LEU A 84 4.51 5.78 -7.25
N ALA A 85 5.21 4.65 -7.37
CA ALA A 85 6.64 4.58 -7.14
C ALA A 85 7.42 5.43 -8.15
N ARG A 86 7.01 5.42 -9.42
CA ARG A 86 7.59 6.23 -10.51
C ARG A 86 7.46 7.72 -10.21
N GLU A 87 6.26 8.19 -9.85
CA GLU A 87 6.00 9.59 -9.52
C GLU A 87 6.79 10.06 -8.30
N LEU A 88 6.83 9.26 -7.23
CA LEU A 88 7.62 9.56 -6.04
C LEU A 88 9.13 9.57 -6.30
N ALA A 89 9.63 8.76 -7.23
CA ALA A 89 11.04 8.77 -7.58
C ALA A 89 11.43 10.02 -8.40
N GLN A 90 10.55 10.48 -9.29
CA GLN A 90 10.85 11.61 -10.19
C GLN A 90 11.07 12.93 -9.46
N THR A 91 10.32 13.17 -8.38
CA THR A 91 10.47 14.38 -7.55
C THR A 91 11.90 14.50 -6.98
N HIS A 92 12.55 13.36 -6.69
CA HIS A 92 13.89 13.32 -6.10
C HIS A 92 15.01 13.16 -7.14
N VAL A 93 14.77 12.45 -8.25
CA VAL A 93 15.77 12.27 -9.32
C VAL A 93 15.98 13.58 -10.10
N GLY A 94 14.95 14.41 -10.29
CA GLY A 94 15.09 15.76 -10.86
C GLY A 94 15.94 16.71 -10.03
N SER A 95 16.13 16.42 -8.73
CA SER A 95 17.02 17.17 -7.84
C SER A 95 18.44 16.61 -7.82
N ALA A 96 18.60 15.28 -8.01
CA ALA A 96 19.91 14.62 -8.09
C ALA A 96 20.65 14.88 -9.42
N SER A 97 19.93 15.08 -10.53
CA SER A 97 20.52 15.47 -11.81
C SER A 97 21.15 16.87 -11.78
N PHE A 98 20.78 17.73 -10.82
CA PHE A 98 21.42 19.03 -10.65
C PHE A 98 22.82 18.94 -10.00
N LEU A 99 23.07 17.94 -9.16
CA LEU A 99 24.36 17.77 -8.48
C LEU A 99 25.31 16.81 -9.18
N GLN A 100 24.82 15.92 -10.06
CA GLN A 100 25.68 15.00 -10.80
C GLN A 100 26.27 15.62 -12.08
N THR A 101 25.62 16.64 -12.64
CA THR A 101 26.11 17.36 -13.82
C THR A 101 27.33 18.26 -13.52
N GLN A 102 27.53 18.68 -12.25
CA GLN A 102 28.70 19.48 -11.85
C GLN A 102 29.95 18.64 -11.51
N VAL A 103 29.81 17.41 -10.99
CA VAL A 103 30.98 16.57 -10.64
C VAL A 103 31.64 15.94 -11.87
N LEU A 104 30.87 15.63 -12.91
CA LEU A 104 31.39 15.09 -14.18
C LEU A 104 32.05 16.17 -15.08
N TYR A 105 31.75 17.44 -14.86
CA TYR A 105 32.28 18.56 -15.68
C TYR A 105 33.41 19.36 -15.01
N GLN A 106 33.79 19.02 -13.77
CA GLN A 106 34.87 19.68 -13.02
C GLN A 106 36.13 18.82 -12.84
N ARG A 107 36.38 17.82 -13.70
CA ARG A 107 37.72 17.22 -13.82
C ARG A 107 38.53 17.86 -14.95
N PRO A 108 39.34 18.90 -14.67
CA PRO A 108 40.37 19.31 -15.60
C PRO A 108 41.52 18.29 -15.55
N GLY A 109 41.83 17.69 -16.70
CA GLY A 109 43.13 17.09 -17.00
C GLY A 109 43.40 15.68 -16.49
N PHE A 110 43.31 14.69 -17.38
CA PHE A 110 44.43 13.76 -17.54
C PHE A 110 44.58 13.38 -19.00
N CYS A 111 45.83 13.48 -19.45
CA CYS A 111 46.27 13.68 -20.81
C CYS A 111 45.96 12.53 -21.79
N ALA A 112 45.88 12.93 -23.06
CA ALA A 112 46.09 12.09 -24.22
C ALA A 112 47.41 11.32 -24.17
N GLY A 113 47.43 10.15 -24.83
CA GLY A 113 48.65 9.56 -25.38
C GLY A 113 48.92 8.14 -24.92
N SER A 114 48.58 7.17 -25.78
CA SER A 114 49.41 6.07 -26.31
C SER A 114 48.51 4.99 -26.89
#